data_AF-A0A0A1ZRG2-F1
#
_entry.id   AF-A0A0A1ZRG2-F1
#
_cell.length_a   1.000
_cell.length_b   1.000
_cell.length_c   1.000
_cell.angle_alpha   90.00
_cell.angle_beta   90.00
_cell.angle_gamma   90.00
#
_symmetry.space_group_name_H-M   'P 1'
#
loop_
_entity.id
_entity.type
_entity.pdbx_description
1 polymer ?
#
loop_
_entity_poly.entity_id
_entity_poly.type
_entity_poly.pdbx_seq_one_letter_code
_entity_poly.pdbx_strand_id
1 'polypeptide(L)' 'MPACLSCNGDKSDENALSWYRRQKFYDPRRAMAIRAWLEGDLRLAIRLLQWANPNFKKSNKHYENNESEYKAA' A
#
# COMPACT_ATOMS: atom_id res chain seq x y z
N MET A 1 -3.36 11.06 -6.08
CA MET A 1 -3.69 10.76 -7.48
C MET A 1 -2.45 10.22 -8.17
N PRO A 2 -2.50 9.02 -8.78
CA PRO A 2 -1.57 8.74 -9.86
C PRO A 2 -2.00 9.62 -11.05
N ALA A 3 -1.11 10.49 -11.50
CA ALA A 3 -1.32 11.23 -12.75
C ALA A 3 -0.77 10.38 -13.91
N CYS A 4 -1.42 10.51 -15.06
CA CYS A 4 -1.20 9.73 -16.27
C CYS A 4 0.28 9.66 -16.69
N LEU A 5 0.68 8.64 -17.46
CA LEU A 5 2.04 8.55 -18.02
C LEU A 5 2.40 9.81 -18.83
N SER A 6 1.43 10.40 -19.53
CA SER A 6 1.59 11.68 -20.23
C SER A 6 1.76 12.91 -19.31
N CYS A 7 1.47 12.77 -18.02
CA CYS A 7 1.53 13.82 -16.99
C CYS A 7 2.81 13.69 -16.13
N ASN A 8 3.43 12.50 -16.10
CA ASN A 8 4.64 12.18 -15.33
C ASN A 8 5.79 11.64 -16.20
N GLY A 9 5.68 11.71 -17.53
CA GLY A 9 6.62 11.08 -18.46
C GLY A 9 8.08 11.53 -18.30
N ASP A 10 8.29 12.74 -17.77
CA ASP A 10 9.62 13.33 -17.58
C ASP A 10 10.23 13.00 -16.20
N LYS A 11 9.47 12.36 -15.29
CA LYS A 11 10.02 11.85 -14.03
C LYS A 11 10.49 10.43 -14.26
N SER A 12 11.81 10.21 -14.22
CA SER A 12 12.35 8.87 -14.04
C SER A 12 11.72 8.20 -12.81
N ASP A 13 11.60 6.87 -12.82
CA ASP A 13 10.99 6.10 -11.72
C ASP A 13 11.62 6.44 -10.35
N GLU A 14 12.93 6.70 -10.34
CA GLU A 14 13.67 7.15 -9.17
C GLU A 14 13.23 8.54 -8.68
N ASN A 15 13.00 9.47 -9.61
CA ASN A 15 12.53 10.82 -9.30
C ASN A 15 11.07 10.80 -8.81
N ALA A 16 10.24 9.91 -9.35
CA ALA A 16 8.85 9.74 -8.92
C ALA A 16 8.75 9.22 -7.48
N LEU A 17 9.56 8.23 -7.11
CA LEU A 17 9.63 7.72 -5.74
C LEU A 17 10.16 8.78 -4.77
N SER A 18 11.24 9.50 -5.14
CA SER A 18 11.79 10.54 -4.29
C SER A 18 10.82 11.72 -4.11
N TRP A 19 10.09 12.12 -5.15
CA TRP A 19 9.03 13.12 -5.10
C TRP A 19 7.87 12.67 -4.20
N TYR A 20 7.42 11.42 -4.33
CA TYR A 20 6.32 10.88 -3.52
C TYR A 20 6.66 10.89 -2.03
N ARG A 21 7.90 10.53 -1.66
CA ARG A 21 8.38 10.57 -0.27
C ARG A 21 8.43 11.98 0.33
N ARG A 22 8.44 13.03 -0.51
CA ARG A 22 8.44 14.44 -0.07
C ARG A 22 7.05 15.01 0.17
N GLN A 23 5.98 14.29 -0.17
CA GLN A 23 4.62 14.81 -0.04
C GLN A 23 4.19 14.87 1.44
N LYS A 24 3.41 15.90 1.81
CA LYS A 24 2.92 16.07 3.21
C LYS A 24 2.06 14.91 3.71
N PHE A 25 1.42 14.17 2.81
CA PHE A 25 0.59 13.01 3.12
C PHE A 25 1.36 11.68 3.11
N TYR A 26 2.66 11.70 2.78
CA TYR A 26 3.48 10.50 2.77
C TYR A 26 3.64 9.95 4.19
N ASP A 27 3.35 8.66 4.35
CA ASP A 27 3.59 7.93 5.60
C ASP A 27 4.40 6.66 5.27
N PRO A 28 5.65 6.53 5.76
CA PRO A 28 6.49 5.37 5.48
C PRO A 28 5.84 4.07 5.96
N ARG A 29 4.98 4.09 6.98
CA ARG A 29 4.24 2.91 7.45
C ARG A 29 3.22 2.43 6.42
N ARG A 30 2.56 3.34 5.69
CA ARG A 30 1.65 2.97 4.59
C ARG A 30 2.42 2.36 3.42
N ALA A 31 3.57 2.94 3.07
CA ALA A 31 4.42 2.38 2.03
C ALA A 31 4.92 0.97 2.38
N MET A 32 5.36 0.76 3.63
CA MET A 32 5.74 -0.57 4.10
C MET A 32 4.56 -1.53 4.17
N ALA A 33 3.36 -1.07 4.52
CA ALA A 33 2.17 -1.92 4.51
C ALA A 33 1.84 -2.46 3.12
N ILE A 34 1.91 -1.61 2.10
CA ILE A 34 1.71 -2.01 0.70
C ILE A 34 2.77 -3.03 0.29
N ARG A 35 4.03 -2.81 0.66
CA ARG A 35 5.11 -3.75 0.37
C ARG A 35 4.90 -5.11 1.04
N ALA A 36 4.59 -5.12 2.33
CA ALA A 36 4.30 -6.35 3.08
C ALA A 36 3.11 -7.11 2.49
N TRP A 37 2.09 -6.41 1.99
CA TRP A 37 0.95 -7.03 1.31
C TRP A 37 1.37 -7.70 -0.02
N LEU A 38 2.19 -7.04 -0.83
CA LEU A 38 2.72 -7.62 -2.08
C LEU A 38 3.65 -8.82 -1.83
N GLU A 39 4.37 -8.82 -0.71
CA GLU A 39 5.23 -9.92 -0.27
C GLU A 39 4.43 -11.06 0.41
N GLY A 40 3.12 -10.89 0.61
CA GLY A 40 2.23 -11.90 1.21
C GLY A 40 2.15 -11.88 2.74
N ASP A 41 2.88 -10.98 3.43
CA ASP A 41 2.77 -10.80 4.88
C ASP A 41 1.58 -9.90 5.25
N LEU A 42 0.39 -10.49 5.17
CA LEU A 42 -0.88 -9.81 5.46
C LEU A 42 -0.96 -9.32 6.91
N ARG A 43 -0.35 -10.03 7.87
CA ARG A 43 -0.38 -9.66 9.30
C ARG A 43 0.41 -8.39 9.52
N LEU A 44 1.61 -8.30 8.95
CA LEU A 44 2.44 -7.10 9.00
C LEU A 44 1.78 -5.93 8.27
N ALA A 45 1.22 -6.17 7.09
CA ALA A 45 0.51 -5.15 6.32
C ALA A 45 -0.64 -4.51 7.13
N ILE A 46 -1.50 -5.34 7.72
CA ILE A 46 -2.62 -4.88 8.56
C ILE A 46 -2.12 -4.10 9.78
N ARG A 47 -1.05 -4.58 10.44
CA ARG A 47 -0.49 -3.91 11.62
C ARG A 47 0.05 -2.51 11.29
N LEU A 48 0.77 -2.39 10.18
CA LEU A 48 1.33 -1.13 9.71
C LEU A 48 0.22 -0.13 9.33
N LEU A 49 -0.87 -0.60 8.71
CA LEU A 49 -2.04 0.24 8.41
C LEU A 49 -2.73 0.76 9.67
N GLN A 50 -2.88 -0.08 10.69
CA GLN A 50 -3.47 0.32 11.98
C GLN A 50 -2.64 1.40 12.67
N TRP A 51 -1.31 1.30 12.63
CA TRP A 51 -0.44 2.35 13.18
C TRP A 51 -0.46 3.65 12.36
N ALA A 52 -0.56 3.55 11.04
CA ALA A 52 -0.65 4.72 10.17
C ALA A 52 -1.99 5.47 10.30
N ASN A 53 -3.02 4.84 10.86
CA ASN A 53 -4.31 5.45 11.08
C ASN A 53 -4.89 5.01 12.43
N PRO A 54 -4.61 5.73 13.54
CA PRO A 54 -5.10 5.34 14.86
C PRO A 54 -6.64 5.41 14.98
N ASN A 55 -7.30 6.16 14.10
CA ASN A 55 -8.76 6.22 13.99
C ASN A 55 -9.35 5.14 13.09
N PHE A 56 -8.54 4.20 12.62
CA PHE A 56 -8.99 3.05 11.84
C PHE A 56 -9.84 2.13 12.72
N LYS A 57 -11.14 2.43 12.78
CA LYS A 57 -12.12 1.53 13.38
C LYS A 57 -12.08 0.23 12.60
N LYS A 58 -11.73 -0.87 13.27
CA LYS A 58 -11.88 -2.23 12.71
C LYS A 58 -13.35 -2.39 12.30
N SER A 59 -13.65 -2.23 11.01
CA SER A 59 -14.83 -2.89 10.48
C SER A 59 -14.46 -4.37 10.41
N ASN A 60 -15.12 -5.19 11.22
CA ASN A 60 -15.05 -6.64 11.10
C ASN A 60 -15.70 -7.04 9.77
N LYS A 61 -15.03 -6.77 8.64
CA LYS A 61 -15.29 -7.51 7.41
C LYS A 61 -14.30 -8.67 7.44
N HIS A 62 -14.83 -9.87 7.70
CA HIS A 62 -14.15 -11.14 7.51
C HIS A 62 -13.42 -11.09 6.15
N TYR A 63 -12.10 -11.00 6.16
CA TYR A 63 -11.27 -11.45 5.04
C TYR A 63 -11.07 -12.96 5.21
N GLU A 64 -12.16 -13.70 5.31
CA GLU A 64 -12.17 -15.12 4.94
C GLU A 64 -12.72 -15.17 3.52
N ASN A 65 -12.20 -16.10 2.73
CA ASN A 65 -12.44 -16.28 1.30
C ASN A 65 -11.54 -15.43 0.41
N ASN A 66 -10.25 -15.78 0.33
CA ASN A 66 -9.48 -15.72 -0.93
C ASN A 66 -8.22 -16.62 -0.85
N GLU A 67 -8.25 -17.68 -0.02
CA GLU A 67 -7.14 -18.64 0.03
C GLU A 67 -7.31 -19.80 -0.97
N SER A 68 -8.53 -20.01 -1.47
CA SER A 68 -8.84 -21.09 -2.42
C SER A 68 -8.63 -20.71 -3.88
N GLU A 69 -8.48 -19.42 -4.22
CA GLU A 69 -8.46 -18.96 -5.62
C GLU A 69 -7.05 -18.94 -6.23
N TYR A 70 -5.98 -18.91 -5.41
CA TYR A 70 -4.60 -18.88 -5.91
C TYR A 70 -3.95 -20.27 -6.12
N LYS A 71 -4.67 -21.36 -5.81
CA LYS A 71 -4.19 -22.75 -5.96
C LYS A 71 -4.68 -23.46 -7.22
N ALA A 72 -5.34 -22.75 -8.14
CA ALA A 72 -5.91 -23.32 -9.36
C ALA A 72 -5.45 -22.59 -10.64
N ALA A 73 -4.14 -22.38 -10.79
CA ALA A 73 -3.51 -21.95 -12.05
C ALA A 73 -2.35 -22.89 -12.40
#